data_AF-A0A5B8NWS2-F1
#
_entry.id   AF-A0A5B8NWS2-F1
#
_cell.length_a   1.000
_cell.length_b   1.000
_cell.length_c   1.000
_cell.angle_alpha   90.00
_cell.angle_beta   90.00
_cell.angle_gamma   90.00
#
_symmetry.space_group_name_H-M   'P 1'
#
loop_
_entity.id
_entity.type
_entity.pdbx_description
1 polymer ?
#
loop_
_entity_poly.entity_id
_entity_poly.type
_entity_poly.pdbx_seq_one_letter_code
_entity_poly.pdbx_strand_id
1 'polypeptide(L)'
;MILDVISFISRFAMALVWLVAGFTKLGERVAEAQAIRAYDIFGATWSNYLSYLIAPLEIAGGVLLLFGIFLRHSSLVSTFVLVLFIIGIAQAWQRGLVIDCGCFGPKDADPGVGMDYALTIARDVLFIFFSLWTYYRPFKKFAIYA
;
A
#
# COMPACT_ATOMS: atom_id res chain seq x y z
N MET A 1 -7.03 27.58 -3.22
CA MET A 1 -8.21 26.79 -3.62
C MET A 1 -7.82 25.48 -4.30
N ILE A 2 -7.26 25.48 -5.52
CA ILE A 2 -6.90 24.24 -6.24
C ILE A 2 -5.89 23.38 -5.44
N LEU A 3 -4.82 23.99 -4.93
CA LEU A 3 -3.82 23.28 -4.12
C LEU A 3 -4.39 22.70 -2.82
N ASP A 4 -5.46 23.27 -2.28
CA ASP A 4 -6.10 22.79 -1.04
C ASP A 4 -6.99 21.58 -1.33
N VAL A 5 -7.65 21.57 -2.49
CA VAL A 5 -8.41 20.42 -3.00
C VAL A 5 -7.47 19.24 -3.26
N ILE A 6 -6.30 19.48 -3.86
CA ILE A 6 -5.31 18.42 -4.08
C ILE A 6 -4.84 17.85 -2.74
N SER A 7 -4.47 18.69 -1.77
CA SER A 7 -4.06 18.22 -0.44
C SER A 7 -5.18 17.47 0.30
N PHE A 8 -6.44 17.88 0.13
CA PHE A 8 -7.60 17.16 0.65
C PHE A 8 -7.71 15.78 0.02
N ILE A 9 -7.75 15.70 -1.32
CA ILE A 9 -7.86 14.44 -2.06
C ILE A 9 -6.71 13.52 -1.71
N SER A 10 -5.46 13.99 -1.73
CA SER A 10 -4.28 13.18 -1.41
C SER A 10 -4.40 12.53 -0.03
N ARG A 11 -4.78 13.28 1.00
CA ARG A 11 -4.93 12.75 2.36
C ARG A 11 -6.02 11.68 2.45
N PHE A 12 -7.23 12.00 1.97
CA PHE A 12 -8.38 11.11 2.12
C PHE A 12 -8.32 9.90 1.18
N ALA A 13 -7.82 10.09 -0.04
CA ALA A 13 -7.59 8.99 -0.98
C ALA A 13 -6.54 8.02 -0.43
N MET A 14 -5.41 8.51 0.08
CA MET A 14 -4.39 7.65 0.70
C MET A 14 -4.95 6.94 1.94
N ALA A 15 -5.66 7.64 2.82
CA ALA A 15 -6.30 7.02 3.99
C ALA A 15 -7.25 5.88 3.58
N LEU A 16 -8.10 6.10 2.57
CA LEU A 16 -9.03 5.11 2.05
C LEU A 16 -8.29 3.92 1.42
N VAL A 17 -7.26 4.17 0.62
CA VAL A 17 -6.45 3.11 0.00
C VAL A 17 -5.82 2.20 1.06
N TRP A 18 -5.19 2.78 2.09
CA TRP A 18 -4.59 2.02 3.18
C TRP A 18 -5.62 1.21 3.99
N LEU A 19 -6.79 1.80 4.27
CA LEU A 19 -7.86 1.10 4.97
C LEU A 19 -8.41 -0.07 4.15
N VAL A 20 -8.74 0.17 2.88
CA VAL A 20 -9.27 -0.87 1.98
C VAL A 20 -8.24 -1.98 1.79
N ALA A 21 -6.98 -1.64 1.54
CA ALA A 21 -5.89 -2.62 1.44
C ALA A 21 -5.77 -3.47 2.72
N GLY A 22 -5.73 -2.82 3.89
CA GLY A 22 -5.64 -3.52 5.16
C GLY A 22 -6.83 -4.43 5.45
N PHE A 23 -8.06 -3.98 5.17
CA PHE A 23 -9.28 -4.78 5.35
C PHE A 23 -9.33 -5.99 4.42
N THR A 24 -8.94 -5.83 3.15
CA THR A 24 -8.90 -6.94 2.19
C THR A 24 -7.92 -8.04 2.63
N LYS A 25 -6.75 -7.66 3.14
CA LYS A 25 -5.72 -8.61 3.60
C LYS A 25 -6.07 -9.28 4.93
N LEU A 26 -6.78 -8.58 5.81
CA LEU A 26 -7.22 -9.11 7.11
C LEU A 26 -8.15 -10.32 6.99
N GLY A 27 -8.97 -10.37 5.93
CA GLY A 27 -9.88 -11.47 5.65
C GLY A 27 -9.21 -12.72 5.08
N GLU A 28 -8.11 -12.57 4.33
CA GLU A 28 -7.46 -13.65 3.57
C GLU A 28 -5.97 -13.83 3.90
N ARG A 29 -5.66 -13.99 5.19
CA ARG A 29 -4.28 -14.09 5.68
C ARG A 29 -3.46 -15.21 5.05
N VAL A 30 -4.10 -16.34 4.72
CA VAL A 30 -3.42 -17.47 4.07
C VAL A 30 -2.97 -17.07 2.67
N ALA A 31 -3.84 -16.38 1.92
CA ALA A 31 -3.52 -15.90 0.59
C ALA A 31 -2.45 -14.81 0.64
N GLU A 32 -2.45 -13.94 1.65
CA GLU A 32 -1.38 -12.96 1.88
C GLU A 32 -0.03 -13.63 2.19
N ALA A 33 -0.01 -14.66 3.03
CA ALA A 33 1.23 -15.41 3.30
C ALA A 33 1.76 -16.11 2.05
N GLN A 34 0.87 -16.66 1.21
CA GLN A 34 1.22 -17.23 -0.09
C GLN A 34 1.73 -16.17 -1.06
N ALA A 35 1.10 -14.99 -1.08
CA ALA A 35 1.54 -13.84 -1.86
C ALA A 35 2.97 -13.44 -1.52
N ILE A 36 3.28 -13.30 -0.22
CA ILE A 36 4.63 -12.93 0.25
C ILE A 36 5.65 -14.01 -0.12
N ARG A 37 5.28 -15.29 -0.03
CA ARG A 37 6.12 -16.41 -0.48
C ARG A 37 6.35 -16.39 -1.98
N ALA A 38 5.38 -15.96 -2.78
CA ALA A 38 5.49 -15.89 -4.24
C ALA A 38 6.55 -14.90 -4.71
N TYR A 39 6.95 -13.92 -3.88
CA TYR A 39 8.11 -13.06 -4.16
C TYR A 39 9.46 -13.80 -4.08
N ASP A 40 9.50 -14.97 -3.45
CA ASP A 40 10.72 -15.79 -3.27
C ASP A 40 11.90 -14.99 -2.66
N ILE A 41 11.56 -14.08 -1.74
CA ILE A 41 12.50 -13.27 -0.95
C ILE A 41 12.62 -13.83 0.48
N PHE A 42 11.49 -14.25 1.06
CA PHE A 42 11.38 -14.64 2.46
C PHE A 42 10.99 -16.12 2.60
N GLY A 43 11.58 -16.81 3.57
CA GLY A 43 11.21 -18.19 3.90
C GLY A 43 9.77 -18.31 4.44
N ALA A 44 9.29 -19.55 4.58
CA ALA A 44 7.91 -19.85 4.96
C ALA A 44 7.50 -19.23 6.32
N THR A 45 8.41 -19.26 7.30
CA THR A 45 8.20 -18.71 8.65
C THR A 45 8.09 -17.19 8.62
N TRP A 46 9.02 -16.51 7.96
CA TRP A 46 9.02 -15.05 7.84
C TRP A 46 7.79 -14.54 7.08
N SER A 47 7.41 -15.22 6.00
CA SER A 47 6.23 -14.85 5.22
C SER A 47 4.93 -14.89 6.04
N ASN A 48 4.79 -15.90 6.91
CA ASN A 48 3.67 -15.97 7.84
C ASN A 48 3.71 -14.83 8.87
N TYR A 49 4.87 -14.51 9.44
CA TYR A 49 4.98 -13.40 10.39
C TYR A 49 4.63 -12.06 9.74
N LEU A 50 5.10 -11.82 8.50
CA LEU A 50 4.78 -10.60 7.76
C LEU A 50 3.28 -10.49 7.45
N SER A 51 2.61 -11.59 7.08
CA SER A 51 1.15 -11.56 6.82
C SER A 51 0.34 -11.23 8.09
N TYR A 52 0.86 -11.50 9.28
CA TYR A 52 0.22 -11.04 10.53
C TYR A 52 0.44 -9.56 10.80
N LEU A 53 1.52 -8.98 10.30
CA LEU A 53 1.96 -7.62 10.63
C LEU A 53 1.46 -6.58 9.63
N ILE A 54 1.43 -6.92 8.33
CA ILE A 54 1.14 -5.97 7.25
C ILE A 54 -0.27 -5.41 7.38
N ALA A 55 -1.31 -6.24 7.41
CA ALA A 55 -2.70 -5.76 7.45
C ALA A 55 -3.00 -4.80 8.63
N PRO A 56 -2.60 -5.09 9.89
CA PRO A 56 -2.77 -4.13 10.99
C PRO A 56 -2.00 -2.81 10.79
N LEU A 57 -0.79 -2.86 10.21
CA LEU A 57 0.00 -1.66 9.94
C LEU A 57 -0.66 -0.78 8.86
N GLU A 58 -1.24 -1.40 7.84
CA GLU A 58 -1.98 -0.69 6.78
C GLU A 58 -3.21 0.01 7.35
N ILE A 59 -4.01 -0.69 8.16
CA ILE A 59 -5.16 -0.09 8.83
C ILE A 59 -4.72 1.04 9.76
N ALA A 60 -3.69 0.82 10.59
CA ALA A 60 -3.17 1.85 11.48
C ALA A 60 -2.71 3.10 10.71
N GLY A 61 -1.97 2.91 9.61
CA GLY A 61 -1.55 4.00 8.72
C GLY A 61 -2.75 4.75 8.10
N GLY A 62 -3.75 4.01 7.62
CA GLY A 62 -4.99 4.57 7.09
C GLY A 62 -5.77 5.39 8.11
N VAL A 63 -5.91 4.88 9.33
CA VAL A 63 -6.55 5.57 10.47
C VAL A 63 -5.80 6.84 10.83
N LEU A 64 -4.46 6.80 10.92
CA LEU A 64 -3.63 7.96 11.22
C LEU A 64 -3.78 9.06 10.16
N LEU A 65 -3.79 8.71 8.88
CA LEU A 65 -4.04 9.65 7.79
C LEU A 65 -5.48 10.19 7.79
N LEU A 66 -6.46 9.34 8.10
CA LEU A 66 -7.87 9.71 8.16
C LEU A 66 -8.13 10.76 9.25
N PHE A 67 -7.69 10.50 10.48
CA PHE A 67 -7.83 11.44 11.61
C PHE A 67 -6.81 12.57 11.58
N GLY A 68 -5.79 12.47 10.72
CA GLY A 68 -4.75 13.48 10.55
C GLY A 68 -3.90 13.61 11.79
N ILE A 69 -3.44 12.48 12.31
CA ILE A 69 -2.54 12.37 13.47
C ILE A 69 -1.13 12.11 12.91
N PHE A 70 -0.18 12.99 13.17
CA PHE A 70 1.20 12.92 12.65
C PHE A 70 1.27 12.77 11.12
N LEU A 71 0.55 13.62 10.38
CA LEU A 71 0.38 13.53 8.92
C LEU A 71 1.71 13.37 8.17
N ARG A 72 2.74 14.10 8.59
CA ARG A 72 4.07 14.03 7.96
C ARG A 72 4.76 12.69 8.18
N HIS A 73 4.77 12.18 9.40
CA HIS A 73 5.42 10.91 9.70
C HIS A 73 4.65 9.74 9.08
N SER A 74 3.33 9.76 9.17
CA SER A 74 2.47 8.73 8.57
C SER A 74 2.62 8.68 7.05
N SER A 75 2.68 9.84 6.39
CA SER A 75 2.94 9.94 4.96
C SER A 75 4.35 9.45 4.56
N LEU A 76 5.37 9.75 5.36
CA LEU A 76 6.74 9.29 5.09
C LEU A 76 6.84 7.76 5.20
N VAL A 77 6.25 7.18 6.25
CA VAL A 77 6.13 5.72 6.40
C VAL A 77 5.36 5.11 5.24
N SER A 78 4.21 5.68 4.86
CA SER A 78 3.43 5.25 3.71
C SER A 78 4.25 5.25 2.42
N THR A 79 5.05 6.29 2.19
CA THR A 79 5.91 6.40 1.01
C THR A 79 6.97 5.31 1.03
N PHE A 80 7.61 5.09 2.17
CA PHE A 80 8.63 4.06 2.34
C PHE A 80 8.08 2.65 2.07
N VAL A 81 6.91 2.32 2.63
CA VAL A 81 6.25 1.03 2.40
C VAL A 81 5.89 0.84 0.92
N LEU A 82 5.34 1.87 0.26
CA LEU A 82 5.04 1.80 -1.18
C LEU A 82 6.29 1.60 -2.03
N VAL A 83 7.40 2.25 -1.70
CA VAL A 83 8.68 2.05 -2.39
C VAL A 83 9.17 0.62 -2.24
N LEU A 84 9.11 0.04 -1.03
CA LEU A 84 9.45 -1.36 -0.81
C LEU A 84 8.57 -2.31 -1.64
N PHE A 85 7.27 -2.02 -1.72
CA PHE A 85 6.34 -2.79 -2.56
C PHE A 85 6.72 -2.72 -4.04
N ILE A 86 7.01 -1.52 -4.58
CA ILE A 86 7.44 -1.35 -5.97
C ILE A 86 8.74 -2.12 -6.24
N ILE A 87 9.71 -2.08 -5.31
CA ILE A 87 10.96 -2.83 -5.44
C ILE A 87 10.68 -4.34 -5.47
N GLY A 88 9.81 -4.84 -4.60
CA GLY A 88 9.40 -6.26 -4.59
C GLY A 88 8.75 -6.67 -5.91
N ILE A 89 7.78 -5.88 -6.41
CA ILE A 89 7.08 -6.14 -7.66
C ILE A 89 8.04 -6.08 -8.86
N ALA A 90 8.93 -5.08 -8.90
CA ALA A 90 9.92 -4.94 -9.97
C ALA A 90 10.90 -6.12 -9.98
N GLN A 91 11.34 -6.58 -8.80
CA GLN A 91 12.19 -7.76 -8.68
C GLN A 91 11.47 -9.04 -9.12
N ALA A 92 10.21 -9.21 -8.74
CA ALA A 92 9.41 -10.36 -9.18
C ALA A 92 9.22 -10.36 -10.71
N TRP A 93 8.96 -9.19 -11.28
CA TRP A 93 8.81 -9.01 -12.72
C TRP A 93 10.10 -9.35 -13.48
N GLN A 94 11.27 -8.92 -12.98
CA GLN A 94 12.57 -9.29 -13.57
C GLN A 94 12.85 -10.80 -13.50
N ARG A 95 12.34 -11.50 -12.49
CA ARG A 95 12.46 -12.96 -12.36
C ARG A 95 11.38 -13.73 -13.14
N GLY A 96 10.43 -13.04 -13.76
CA GLY A 96 9.30 -13.67 -14.47
C GLY A 96 8.33 -14.41 -13.55
N LEU A 97 8.30 -14.07 -12.26
CA LEU A 97 7.38 -14.68 -11.30
C LEU A 97 5.97 -14.13 -11.51
N VAL A 98 5.02 -15.02 -11.83
CA VAL A 98 3.59 -14.70 -11.96
C VAL A 98 3.03 -14.50 -10.56
N ILE A 99 2.68 -13.25 -10.23
CA ILE A 99 2.10 -12.88 -8.93
C ILE A 99 0.70 -12.33 -9.19
N ASP A 100 -0.28 -12.83 -8.47
CA ASP A 100 -1.69 -12.44 -8.64
C ASP A 100 -2.16 -11.41 -7.61
N CYS A 101 -1.26 -11.03 -6.71
CA CYS A 101 -1.54 -10.31 -5.47
C CYS A 101 -0.65 -9.06 -5.35
N GLY A 102 -1.25 -7.91 -5.67
CA GLY A 102 -0.68 -6.60 -5.37
C GLY A 102 -1.12 -6.08 -3.99
N CYS A 103 -1.03 -4.76 -3.79
CA CYS A 103 -1.43 -4.11 -2.53
C CYS A 103 -2.89 -4.35 -2.10
N PHE A 104 -3.76 -4.88 -2.97
CA PHE A 104 -5.20 -5.08 -2.74
C PHE A 104 -5.61 -6.55 -2.55
N GLY A 105 -4.65 -7.45 -2.27
CA GLY A 105 -4.91 -8.88 -2.12
C GLY A 105 -4.98 -9.64 -3.45
N PRO A 106 -5.28 -10.95 -3.40
CA PRO A 106 -5.45 -11.78 -4.58
C PRO A 106 -6.63 -11.26 -5.41
N LYS A 107 -6.44 -11.13 -6.72
CA LYS A 107 -7.57 -10.96 -7.64
C LYS A 107 -7.96 -12.32 -8.20
N ASP A 108 -9.23 -12.50 -8.51
CA ASP A 108 -9.69 -13.59 -9.37
C ASP A 108 -9.05 -13.43 -10.76
N ALA A 109 -7.83 -13.94 -10.92
CA ALA A 109 -7.10 -13.88 -12.17
C ALA A 109 -7.55 -15.03 -13.07
N ASP A 110 -7.73 -14.71 -14.36
CA ASP A 110 -7.88 -15.72 -15.41
C ASP A 110 -6.60 -16.59 -15.40
N PRO A 111 -6.71 -17.93 -15.34
CA PRO A 111 -5.56 -18.80 -15.21
C PRO A 111 -4.68 -18.68 -16.47
N GLY A 112 -3.57 -17.92 -16.36
CA GLY A 112 -2.59 -17.74 -17.43
C GLY A 112 -2.16 -16.30 -17.69
N VAL A 113 -2.85 -15.29 -17.13
CA VAL A 113 -2.45 -13.88 -17.25
C VAL A 113 -2.20 -13.33 -15.84
N GLY A 114 -0.93 -13.29 -15.44
CA GLY A 114 -0.53 -12.62 -14.18
C GLY A 114 -0.97 -11.16 -14.14
N MET A 115 -0.86 -10.53 -12.97
CA MET A 115 -1.21 -9.12 -12.82
C MET A 115 -0.47 -8.22 -13.83
N ASP A 116 -1.13 -7.16 -14.31
CA ASP A 116 -0.45 -6.13 -15.11
C ASP A 116 0.57 -5.38 -14.23
N TYR A 117 1.83 -5.83 -14.27
CA TYR A 117 2.94 -5.25 -13.50
C TYR A 117 3.08 -3.75 -13.81
N ALA A 118 2.98 -3.36 -15.07
CA ALA A 118 3.10 -1.98 -15.51
C ALA A 118 2.00 -1.07 -14.92
N LEU A 119 0.74 -1.52 -14.97
CA LEU A 119 -0.39 -0.77 -14.41
C LEU A 119 -0.29 -0.69 -12.88
N THR A 120 0.13 -1.77 -12.23
CA THR A 120 0.30 -1.83 -10.77
C THR A 120 1.39 -0.88 -10.31
N ILE A 121 2.56 -0.90 -10.97
CA ILE A 121 3.65 0.03 -10.67
C ILE A 121 3.20 1.48 -10.93
N ALA A 122 2.50 1.76 -12.04
CA ALA A 122 2.00 3.10 -12.34
C ALA A 122 1.04 3.62 -11.26
N ARG A 123 0.12 2.76 -10.79
CA ARG A 123 -0.79 3.06 -9.67
C ARG A 123 -0.01 3.35 -8.38
N ASP A 124 0.97 2.51 -8.05
CA ASP A 124 1.75 2.67 -6.81
C ASP A 124 2.65 3.91 -6.86
N VAL A 125 3.17 4.29 -8.04
CA VAL A 125 3.86 5.57 -8.26
C VAL A 125 2.92 6.76 -8.04
N LEU A 126 1.67 6.67 -8.49
CA LEU A 126 0.65 7.68 -8.24
C LEU A 126 0.30 7.80 -6.75
N PHE A 127 0.27 6.68 -6.02
CA PHE A 127 0.12 6.71 -4.55
C PHE A 127 1.34 7.33 -3.85
N ILE A 128 2.56 7.06 -4.31
CA ILE A 128 3.77 7.73 -3.82
C ILE A 128 3.67 9.23 -4.04
N PHE A 129 3.21 9.68 -5.22
CA PHE A 129 3.01 11.09 -5.49
C PHE A 129 2.02 11.73 -4.51
N PHE A 130 0.86 11.09 -4.25
CA PHE A 130 -0.10 11.61 -3.27
C PHE A 130 0.42 11.59 -1.84
N SER A 131 1.19 10.57 -1.47
CA SER A 131 1.83 10.50 -0.17
C SER A 131 2.84 11.64 -0.02
N LEU A 132 3.80 11.79 -0.92
CA LEU A 132 4.75 12.90 -0.92
C LEU A 132 4.07 14.28 -0.93
N TRP A 133 3.00 14.45 -1.70
CA TRP A 133 2.22 15.68 -1.69
C TRP A 133 1.66 16.00 -0.29
N THR A 134 1.18 14.97 0.41
CA THR A 134 0.68 15.09 1.79
C THR A 134 1.81 15.45 2.77
N TYR A 135 3.03 14.95 2.54
CA TYR A 135 4.22 15.34 3.31
C TYR A 135 4.60 16.81 3.12
N TYR A 136 4.70 17.28 1.87
CA TYR A 136 5.08 18.66 1.55
C TYR A 136 4.01 19.67 1.95
N ARG A 137 2.73 19.35 1.66
CA ARG A 137 1.61 20.27 1.92
C ARG A 137 0.46 19.57 2.65
N PRO A 138 0.63 19.25 3.94
CA PRO A 138 -0.37 18.52 4.71
C PRO A 138 -1.66 19.32 4.86
N PHE A 139 -2.80 18.68 4.61
CA PHE A 139 -4.11 19.29 4.81
C PHE A 139 -4.49 19.28 6.31
N LYS A 140 -4.27 20.39 6.99
CA LYS A 140 -4.46 20.52 8.45
C LYS A 140 -5.89 20.83 8.89
N LYS A 141 -6.79 21.24 7.99
CA LYS A 141 -8.10 21.83 8.32
C LYS A 141 -9.10 20.86 9.00
N PHE A 142 -8.80 19.56 9.01
CA PHE A 142 -9.54 18.49 9.71
C PHE A 142 -8.59 17.51 10.44
N ALA A 143 -7.43 17.98 10.86
CA ALA A 143 -6.46 17.17 11.59
C ALA A 143 -6.70 17.32 13.10
N ILE A 144 -6.76 16.20 13.83
CA ILE A 144 -6.81 16.21 15.30
C ILE A 144 -5.45 16.63 15.86
N TYR A 145 -4.35 16.16 15.24
CA TYR A 145 -2.97 16.49 15.64
C TYR A 145 -2.03 16.47 14.42
N ALA A 146 -1.84 17.64 13.79
CA ALA A 146 -1.16 17.78 12.49
C ALA A 146 0.38 17.76 12.54
#